data_AF-A0A4Q4D0N2-F1
#
_entry.id   AF-A0A4Q4D0N2-F1
#
_cell.length_a   1.000
_cell.length_b   1.000
_cell.length_c   1.000
_cell.angle_alpha   90.00
_cell.angle_beta   90.00
_cell.angle_gamma   90.00
#
_symmetry.space_group_name_H-M   'P 1'
#
loop_
_entity.id
_entity.type
_entity.pdbx_description
1 polymer ?
#
loop_
_entity_poly.entity_id
_entity_poly.type
_entity_poly.pdbx_seq_one_letter_code
_entity_poly.pdbx_strand_id
1 'polypeptide(L)'
;VKLYPLFLLGGILVICLRQRRIRTFALAAAAAAGAWLVVNLPAYLTGPDEWKVFWTFNSDRGADLGSVWLVAQQAMERAGHPFAFDPHTINIGSWLFFGVWCVGVLALGLTSPSTPRLAQLGFLVVAGFLLVNKVYSPQYVLWLLPLAVLARPRWRDLLIWQAGEVFYFAAVWWYLGGFLAPAGGGDAALYWIATLARVACELYLVAVVVRDIRRPRHDPVRETSQLTTMRSNAVAV
;
A
#
# COMPACT_ATOMS: atom_id res chain seq x y z
N VAL A 1 1.86 16.98 -0.43
CA VAL A 1 2.84 15.99 0.10
C VAL A 1 2.27 14.59 -0.01
N LYS A 2 3.00 13.60 -0.52
CA LYS A 2 2.54 12.20 -0.46
C LYS A 2 3.07 11.52 0.80
N LEU A 3 2.21 10.77 1.50
CA LEU A 3 2.51 10.18 2.81
C LEU A 3 3.27 8.85 2.74
N TYR A 4 3.52 8.30 1.55
CA TYR A 4 4.13 6.96 1.39
C TYR A 4 5.48 6.77 2.11
N PRO A 5 6.43 7.72 2.08
CA PRO A 5 7.68 7.57 2.83
C PRO A 5 7.47 7.49 4.35
N LEU A 6 6.45 8.19 4.89
CA LEU A 6 6.12 8.17 6.31
C LEU A 6 5.73 6.76 6.77
N PHE A 7 5.06 5.99 5.91
CA PHE A 7 4.66 4.62 6.22
C PHE A 7 5.84 3.67 6.47
N LEU A 8 7.02 3.96 5.91
CA LEU A 8 8.23 3.19 6.20
C LEU A 8 8.67 3.32 7.67
N LEU A 9 8.36 4.44 8.34
CA LEU A 9 8.60 4.57 9.78
C LEU A 9 7.83 3.52 10.57
N GLY A 10 6.65 3.09 10.10
CA GLY A 10 5.91 1.98 10.70
C GLY A 10 6.71 0.68 10.70
N GLY A 11 7.36 0.35 9.58
CA GLY A 11 8.25 -0.82 9.50
C GLY A 11 9.50 -0.68 10.39
N ILE A 12 10.10 0.51 10.44
CA ILE A 12 11.25 0.80 11.31
C ILE A 12 10.86 0.68 12.79
N LEU A 13 9.68 1.18 13.17
CA LEU A 13 9.14 1.08 14.52
C LEU A 13 9.06 -0.39 14.97
N VAL A 14 8.45 -1.25 14.15
CA VAL A 14 8.31 -2.69 14.45
C VAL A 14 9.68 -3.34 14.68
N ILE A 15 10.65 -3.07 13.81
CA ILE A 15 12.02 -3.63 13.93
C ILE A 15 12.69 -3.11 15.20
N CYS A 16 12.62 -1.80 15.46
CA CYS A 16 13.23 -1.18 16.63
C CYS A 16 12.61 -1.65 17.94
N LEU A 17 11.28 -1.84 17.99
CA LEU A 17 10.59 -2.45 19.14
C LEU A 17 11.10 -3.86 19.39
N ARG A 18 11.16 -4.70 18.35
CA ARG A 18 11.63 -6.09 18.45
C ARG A 18 13.09 -6.18 18.93
N GLN A 19 13.92 -5.22 18.53
CA GLN A 19 15.34 -5.16 18.90
C GLN A 19 15.62 -4.31 20.15
N ARG A 20 14.58 -3.74 20.80
CA ARG A 20 14.71 -2.80 21.93
C ARG A 20 15.58 -1.56 21.62
N ARG A 21 15.55 -1.08 20.38
CA ARG A 21 16.34 0.06 19.86
C ARG A 21 15.49 1.32 19.70
N ILE A 22 14.76 1.72 20.74
CA ILE A 22 13.82 2.87 20.67
C ILE A 22 14.53 4.18 20.35
N ARG A 23 15.76 4.38 20.85
CA ARG A 23 16.56 5.57 20.52
C ARG A 23 16.82 5.68 19.01
N THR A 24 17.11 4.56 18.34
CA THR A 24 17.32 4.54 16.88
C THR A 24 16.04 4.94 16.14
N PHE A 25 14.88 4.46 16.58
CA PHE A 25 13.59 4.87 16.01
C PHE A 25 13.34 6.37 16.24
N ALA A 26 13.55 6.88 17.45
CA ALA A 26 13.35 8.29 17.78
C ALA A 26 14.22 9.20 16.90
N LEU A 27 15.49 8.84 16.68
CA LEU A 27 16.38 9.57 15.77
C LEU A 27 15.89 9.53 14.32
N ALA A 28 15.44 8.38 13.83
CA ALA A 28 14.88 8.26 12.48
C ALA A 28 13.60 9.09 12.31
N ALA A 29 12.70 9.07 13.29
CA ALA A 29 11.48 9.86 13.30
C ALA A 29 11.78 11.38 13.36
N ALA A 30 12.72 11.79 14.21
CA ALA A 30 13.16 13.18 14.29
C ALA A 30 13.80 13.67 12.98
N ALA A 31 14.65 12.85 12.35
CA ALA A 31 15.26 13.18 11.07
C ALA A 31 14.20 13.29 9.96
N ALA A 32 13.21 12.40 9.93
CA ALA A 32 12.09 12.48 8.99
C ALA A 32 11.25 13.74 9.20
N ALA A 33 10.92 14.07 10.46
CA ALA A 33 10.19 15.30 10.80
C ALA A 33 10.98 16.56 10.41
N GLY A 34 12.28 16.59 10.72
CA GLY A 34 13.18 17.69 10.34
C GLY A 34 13.26 17.87 8.83
N ALA A 35 13.47 16.79 8.07
CA ALA A 35 13.48 16.84 6.61
C ALA A 35 12.14 17.32 6.02
N TRP A 36 11.02 16.83 6.56
CA TRP A 36 9.69 17.27 6.14
C TRP A 36 9.49 18.76 6.38
N LEU A 37 9.87 19.26 7.57
CA LEU A 37 9.80 20.68 7.91
C LEU A 37 10.69 21.52 7.00
N VAL A 38 11.96 21.14 6.80
CA VAL A 38 12.88 21.90 5.94
C VAL A 38 12.33 22.06 4.52
N VAL A 39 11.70 21.01 3.98
CA VAL A 39 11.14 21.05 2.62
C VAL A 39 9.79 21.76 2.55
N ASN A 40 8.93 21.64 3.57
CA ASN A 40 7.56 22.16 3.52
C ASN A 40 7.39 23.54 4.14
N LEU A 41 8.23 23.90 5.11
CA LEU A 41 8.12 25.16 5.84
C LEU A 41 8.27 26.38 4.92
N PRO A 42 9.21 26.42 3.94
CA PRO A 42 9.28 27.55 3.01
C PRO A 42 7.97 27.74 2.24
N ALA A 43 7.40 26.65 1.70
CA ALA A 43 6.14 26.70 0.96
C ALA A 43 4.97 27.16 1.84
N TYR A 44 4.90 26.69 3.09
CA TYR A 44 3.89 27.14 4.04
C TYR A 44 4.04 28.62 4.39
N LEU A 45 5.27 29.10 4.62
CA LEU A 45 5.54 30.48 5.00
C LEU A 45 5.29 31.47 3.86
N THR A 46 5.53 31.07 2.60
CA THR A 46 5.31 31.95 1.43
C THR A 46 3.87 31.92 0.91
N GLY A 47 3.11 30.85 1.20
CA GLY A 47 1.74 30.67 0.72
C GLY A 47 0.95 29.67 1.56
N PRO A 48 0.45 30.07 2.75
CA PRO A 48 -0.27 29.17 3.64
C PRO A 48 -1.56 28.61 3.04
N ASP A 49 -2.26 29.42 2.24
CA ASP A 49 -3.55 29.04 1.69
C ASP A 49 -3.39 28.07 0.52
N GLU A 50 -2.42 28.31 -0.37
CA GLU A 50 -2.02 27.41 -1.45
C GLU A 50 -1.52 26.07 -0.92
N TRP A 51 -0.73 26.10 0.17
CA TRP A 51 -0.25 24.90 0.82
C TRP A 51 -1.41 24.05 1.36
N LYS A 52 -2.45 24.69 1.93
CA LYS A 52 -3.64 24.01 2.46
C LYS A 52 -4.51 23.37 1.38
N VAL A 53 -4.54 23.90 0.15
CA VAL A 53 -5.36 23.37 -0.95
C VAL A 53 -5.17 21.87 -1.11
N PHE A 54 -3.93 21.37 -1.03
CA PHE A 54 -3.65 19.94 -1.10
C PHE A 54 -4.41 19.14 -0.04
N TRP A 55 -4.43 19.62 1.20
CA TRP A 55 -5.05 18.92 2.33
C TRP A 55 -6.57 18.97 2.27
N THR A 56 -7.14 20.15 2.04
CA THR A 56 -8.58 20.36 1.91
C THR A 56 -9.14 19.52 0.76
N PHE A 57 -8.49 19.57 -0.40
CA PHE A 57 -8.90 18.80 -1.57
C PHE A 57 -8.87 17.28 -1.34
N ASN A 58 -7.87 16.76 -0.62
CA ASN A 58 -7.86 15.33 -0.28
C ASN A 58 -8.93 14.99 0.77
N SER A 59 -9.25 15.90 1.68
CA SER A 59 -10.30 15.70 2.69
C SER A 59 -11.69 15.62 2.06
N ASP A 60 -12.01 16.57 1.18
CA ASP A 60 -13.37 16.77 0.65
C ASP A 60 -13.73 15.80 -0.48
N ARG A 61 -12.74 15.12 -1.06
CA ARG A 61 -12.98 14.09 -2.07
C ARG A 61 -13.73 12.89 -1.51
N GLY A 62 -14.81 12.49 -2.18
CA GLY A 62 -15.52 11.24 -1.88
C GLY A 62 -14.77 10.00 -2.37
N ALA A 63 -15.50 8.91 -2.61
CA ALA A 63 -14.97 7.72 -3.25
C ALA A 63 -14.57 8.04 -4.70
N ASP A 64 -13.36 7.66 -5.08
CA ASP A 64 -12.80 7.96 -6.40
C ASP A 64 -12.30 6.67 -7.07
N LEU A 65 -11.84 6.80 -8.31
CA LEU A 65 -11.41 5.71 -9.17
C LEU A 65 -10.46 4.75 -8.44
N GLY A 66 -10.72 3.45 -8.61
CA GLY A 66 -9.90 2.34 -8.14
C GLY A 66 -10.06 1.97 -6.68
N SER A 67 -10.86 2.75 -5.95
CA SER A 67 -11.19 2.44 -4.57
C SER A 67 -12.30 1.39 -4.49
N VAL A 68 -12.24 0.56 -3.45
CA VAL A 68 -13.31 -0.39 -3.12
C VAL A 68 -14.59 0.37 -2.72
N TRP A 69 -14.43 1.59 -2.19
CA TRP A 69 -15.53 2.50 -1.84
C TRP A 69 -16.39 2.86 -3.05
N LEU A 70 -15.77 3.15 -4.20
CA LEU A 70 -16.48 3.50 -5.42
C LEU A 70 -17.29 2.30 -5.94
N VAL A 71 -16.68 1.11 -5.94
CA VAL A 71 -17.36 -0.13 -6.33
C VAL A 71 -18.55 -0.41 -5.40
N ALA A 72 -18.38 -0.25 -4.10
CA ALA A 72 -19.45 -0.46 -3.13
C ALA A 72 -20.60 0.55 -3.28
N GLN A 73 -20.26 1.83 -3.51
CA GLN A 73 -21.25 2.88 -3.74
C GLN A 73 -22.09 2.59 -4.98
N GLN A 74 -21.44 2.36 -6.13
CA GLN A 74 -22.14 2.08 -7.40
C GLN A 74 -22.95 0.77 -7.31
N ALA A 75 -22.46 -0.24 -6.60
CA ALA A 75 -23.21 -1.47 -6.34
C ALA A 75 -24.49 -1.24 -5.53
N MET A 76 -24.47 -0.37 -4.51
CA MET A 76 -25.67 -0.01 -3.74
C MET A 76 -26.67 0.81 -4.57
N GLU A 77 -26.17 1.77 -5.36
CA GLU A 77 -26.99 2.53 -6.30
C GLU A 77 -27.72 1.59 -7.27
N ARG A 78 -27.00 0.61 -7.85
CA ARG A 78 -27.58 -0.41 -8.74
C ARG A 78 -28.59 -1.33 -8.07
N ALA A 79 -28.46 -1.58 -6.76
CA ALA A 79 -29.40 -2.38 -5.98
C ALA A 79 -30.70 -1.63 -5.62
N GLY A 80 -30.87 -0.39 -6.09
CA GLY A 80 -32.05 0.43 -5.79
C GLY A 80 -31.96 1.15 -4.43
N HIS A 81 -30.78 1.17 -3.81
CA HIS A 81 -30.49 1.91 -2.58
C HIS A 81 -29.49 3.03 -2.88
N PRO A 82 -29.90 4.09 -3.59
CA PRO A 82 -28.99 5.19 -3.93
C PRO A 82 -28.46 5.83 -2.64
N PHE A 83 -27.18 5.61 -2.37
CA PHE A 83 -26.50 6.05 -1.16
C PHE A 83 -25.11 6.54 -1.54
N ALA A 84 -24.84 7.82 -1.33
CA ALA A 84 -23.49 8.36 -1.43
C ALA A 84 -22.87 8.37 -0.04
N PHE A 85 -21.69 7.75 0.10
CA PHE A 85 -20.94 7.89 1.34
C PHE A 85 -20.49 9.34 1.48
N ASP A 86 -20.86 9.96 2.60
CA ASP A 86 -20.29 11.25 2.99
C ASP A 86 -18.75 11.16 3.04
N PRO A 87 -17.99 12.09 2.41
CA PRO A 87 -16.53 12.05 2.39
C PRO A 87 -15.89 11.91 3.77
N HIS A 88 -16.49 12.53 4.79
CA HIS A 88 -16.00 12.42 6.17
C HIS A 88 -16.20 11.00 6.73
N THR A 89 -17.32 10.34 6.44
CA THR A 89 -17.54 8.93 6.77
C THR A 89 -16.51 8.00 6.11
N ILE A 90 -16.22 8.20 4.82
CA ILE A 90 -15.18 7.42 4.13
C ILE A 90 -13.82 7.66 4.78
N ASN A 91 -13.47 8.91 5.08
CA ASN A 91 -12.20 9.23 5.72
C ASN A 91 -12.04 8.49 7.05
N ILE A 92 -13.06 8.53 7.92
CA ILE A 92 -13.04 7.82 9.19
C ILE A 92 -12.90 6.31 8.96
N GLY A 93 -13.72 5.74 8.09
CA GLY A 93 -13.67 4.32 7.75
C GLY A 93 -12.29 3.90 7.26
N SER A 94 -11.73 4.60 6.28
CA SER A 94 -10.40 4.37 5.74
C SER A 94 -9.32 4.47 6.82
N TRP A 95 -9.36 5.49 7.69
CA TRP A 95 -8.38 5.63 8.77
C TRP A 95 -8.49 4.52 9.81
N LEU A 96 -9.71 4.11 10.17
CA LEU A 96 -9.93 3.00 11.11
C LEU A 96 -9.43 1.67 10.54
N PHE A 97 -9.80 1.33 9.31
CA PHE A 97 -9.32 0.12 8.64
C PHE A 97 -7.80 0.13 8.49
N PHE A 98 -7.21 1.27 8.14
CA PHE A 98 -5.76 1.41 8.04
C PHE A 98 -5.08 1.26 9.41
N GLY A 99 -5.65 1.83 10.47
CA GLY A 99 -5.18 1.66 11.84
C GLY A 99 -5.18 0.19 12.28
N VAL A 100 -6.30 -0.52 12.05
CA VAL A 100 -6.42 -1.96 12.30
C VAL A 100 -5.38 -2.75 11.50
N TRP A 101 -5.18 -2.40 10.23
CA TRP A 101 -4.16 -3.01 9.38
C TRP A 101 -2.75 -2.81 9.95
N CYS A 102 -2.39 -1.58 10.34
CA CYS A 102 -1.11 -1.27 10.97
C CYS A 102 -0.89 -2.05 12.26
N VAL A 103 -1.92 -2.19 13.10
CA VAL A 103 -1.87 -3.04 14.30
C VAL A 103 -1.64 -4.50 13.92
N GLY A 104 -2.29 -4.99 12.86
CA GLY A 104 -2.04 -6.33 12.31
C GLY A 104 -0.60 -6.54 11.85
N VAL A 105 -0.01 -5.56 11.15
CA VAL A 105 1.40 -5.60 10.72
C VAL A 105 2.35 -5.55 11.92
N LEU A 106 2.04 -4.73 12.92
CA LEU A 106 2.80 -4.65 14.17
C LEU A 106 2.78 -6.00 14.90
N ALA A 107 1.60 -6.57 15.13
CA ALA A 107 1.43 -7.87 15.76
C ALA A 107 2.16 -8.97 14.98
N LEU A 108 2.04 -8.97 13.65
CA LEU A 108 2.75 -9.90 12.77
C LEU A 108 4.26 -9.80 12.96
N GLY A 109 4.82 -8.59 12.95
CA GLY A 109 6.26 -8.41 13.07
C GLY A 109 6.80 -8.77 14.45
N LEU A 110 6.08 -8.43 15.52
CA LEU A 110 6.46 -8.79 16.89
C LEU A 110 6.36 -10.30 17.16
N THR A 111 5.37 -10.98 16.59
CA THR A 111 5.14 -12.44 16.79
C THR A 111 5.84 -13.34 15.76
N SER A 112 6.51 -12.76 14.76
CA SER A 112 7.25 -13.51 13.75
C SER A 112 8.45 -14.27 14.36
N PRO A 113 8.84 -15.45 13.83
CA PRO A 113 9.97 -16.23 14.35
C PRO A 113 11.33 -15.51 14.22
N SER A 114 11.51 -14.74 13.15
CA SER A 114 12.74 -13.99 12.87
C SER A 114 12.40 -12.55 12.52
N THR A 115 13.32 -11.60 12.74
CA THR A 115 13.03 -10.18 12.52
C THR A 115 12.64 -9.97 11.06
N PRO A 116 11.44 -9.45 10.76
CA PRO A 116 11.03 -9.19 9.39
C PRO A 116 11.93 -8.13 8.75
N ARG A 117 12.09 -8.19 7.44
CA ARG A 117 12.89 -7.21 6.69
C ARG A 117 12.08 -5.92 6.53
N LEU A 118 12.76 -4.76 6.49
CA LEU A 118 12.10 -3.47 6.31
C LEU A 118 11.25 -3.43 5.03
N ALA A 119 11.74 -4.03 3.94
CA ALA A 119 11.00 -4.14 2.69
C ALA A 119 9.67 -4.89 2.85
N GLN A 120 9.63 -5.97 3.63
CA GLN A 120 8.40 -6.74 3.86
C GLN A 120 7.39 -5.95 4.68
N LEU A 121 7.84 -5.31 5.78
CA LEU A 121 6.96 -4.49 6.62
C LEU A 121 6.48 -3.24 5.88
N GLY A 122 7.39 -2.55 5.20
CA GLY A 122 7.08 -1.37 4.38
C GLY A 122 6.09 -1.71 3.28
N PHE A 123 6.29 -2.83 2.56
CA PHE A 123 5.33 -3.33 1.56
C PHE A 123 3.95 -3.51 2.17
N LEU A 124 3.84 -4.22 3.31
CA LEU A 124 2.55 -4.49 3.95
C LEU A 124 1.85 -3.21 4.40
N VAL A 125 2.55 -2.23 4.97
CA VAL A 125 1.93 -0.96 5.39
C VAL A 125 1.47 -0.17 4.16
N VAL A 126 2.30 -0.02 3.13
CA VAL A 126 1.95 0.74 1.93
C VAL A 126 0.80 0.08 1.16
N ALA A 127 0.82 -1.25 1.02
CA ALA A 127 -0.27 -1.99 0.37
C ALA A 127 -1.58 -1.87 1.15
N GLY A 128 -1.53 -2.00 2.48
CA GLY A 128 -2.69 -1.78 3.35
C GLY A 128 -3.30 -0.39 3.18
N PHE A 129 -2.46 0.64 3.09
CA PHE A 129 -2.92 2.00 2.80
C PHE A 129 -3.62 2.05 1.44
N LEU A 130 -3.03 1.51 0.38
CA LEU A 130 -3.58 1.56 -0.99
C LEU A 130 -4.89 0.79 -1.14
N LEU A 131 -5.03 -0.33 -0.44
CA LEU A 131 -6.26 -1.14 -0.42
C LEU A 131 -7.43 -0.40 0.25
N VAL A 132 -7.15 0.36 1.30
CA VAL A 132 -8.15 0.99 2.17
C VAL A 132 -8.45 2.45 1.77
N ASN A 133 -7.52 3.09 1.07
CA ASN A 133 -7.64 4.49 0.68
C ASN A 133 -8.84 4.71 -0.28
N LYS A 134 -9.47 5.87 -0.15
CA LYS A 134 -10.64 6.27 -0.95
C LYS A 134 -10.34 6.66 -2.39
N VAL A 135 -9.06 6.75 -2.75
CA VAL A 135 -8.58 7.06 -4.10
C VAL A 135 -7.41 6.15 -4.46
N TYR A 136 -7.46 5.51 -5.62
CA TYR A 136 -6.34 4.77 -6.17
C TYR A 136 -6.01 5.21 -7.60
N SER A 137 -4.92 5.98 -7.73
CA SER A 137 -4.33 6.26 -9.04
C SER A 137 -3.41 5.09 -9.44
N PRO A 138 -3.44 4.62 -10.71
CA PRO A 138 -2.49 3.61 -11.19
C PRO A 138 -1.03 3.95 -10.90
N GLN A 139 -0.68 5.24 -10.81
CA GLN A 139 0.68 5.69 -10.49
C GLN A 139 1.13 5.30 -9.07
N TYR A 140 0.20 5.05 -8.16
CA TYR A 140 0.50 4.67 -6.78
C TYR A 140 1.18 3.31 -6.69
N VAL A 141 0.98 2.44 -7.68
CA VAL A 141 1.67 1.15 -7.79
C VAL A 141 3.21 1.28 -7.79
N LEU A 142 3.73 2.43 -8.27
CA LEU A 142 5.17 2.68 -8.32
C LEU A 142 5.79 2.80 -6.91
N TRP A 143 5.00 3.14 -5.89
CA TRP A 143 5.44 3.11 -4.50
C TRP A 143 5.56 1.67 -3.97
N LEU A 144 4.76 0.74 -4.49
CA LEU A 144 4.84 -0.67 -4.14
C LEU A 144 5.97 -1.38 -4.87
N LEU A 145 6.24 -1.04 -6.13
CA LEU A 145 7.17 -1.77 -6.98
C LEU A 145 8.55 -2.07 -6.34
N PRO A 146 9.31 -1.08 -5.81
CA PRO A 146 10.60 -1.38 -5.17
C PRO A 146 10.44 -2.22 -3.90
N LEU A 147 9.39 -1.97 -3.13
CA LEU A 147 9.10 -2.73 -1.90
C LEU A 147 8.71 -4.18 -2.21
N ALA A 148 7.91 -4.41 -3.25
CA ALA A 148 7.48 -5.72 -3.73
C ALA A 148 8.68 -6.54 -4.21
N VAL A 149 9.54 -5.96 -5.04
CA VAL A 149 10.76 -6.61 -5.55
C VAL A 149 11.69 -7.01 -4.40
N LEU A 150 11.88 -6.11 -3.42
CA LEU A 150 12.74 -6.38 -2.27
C LEU A 150 12.10 -7.35 -1.26
N ALA A 151 10.78 -7.27 -1.05
CA ALA A 151 10.06 -8.14 -0.13
C ALA A 151 10.00 -9.57 -0.68
N ARG A 152 9.73 -9.73 -1.98
CA ARG A 152 9.55 -11.02 -2.65
C ARG A 152 10.20 -11.03 -4.05
N PRO A 153 11.52 -11.25 -4.16
CA PRO A 153 12.22 -11.36 -5.44
C PRO A 153 11.93 -12.71 -6.13
N ARG A 154 10.66 -13.00 -6.45
CA ARG A 154 10.24 -14.14 -7.26
C ARG A 154 9.40 -13.64 -8.43
N TRP A 155 9.92 -13.81 -9.64
CA TRP A 155 9.30 -13.35 -10.88
C TRP A 155 7.84 -13.77 -11.04
N ARG A 156 7.50 -15.02 -10.72
CA ARG A 156 6.12 -15.51 -10.82
C ARG A 156 5.14 -14.64 -10.03
N ASP A 157 5.46 -14.37 -8.77
CA ASP A 157 4.55 -13.65 -7.87
C ASP A 157 4.46 -12.16 -8.27
N LEU A 158 5.58 -11.58 -8.73
CA LEU A 158 5.64 -10.20 -9.25
C LEU A 158 4.87 -10.04 -10.56
N LEU A 159 4.98 -11.00 -11.49
CA LEU A 159 4.28 -10.97 -12.78
C LEU A 159 2.77 -11.13 -12.61
N ILE A 160 2.31 -11.99 -11.70
CA ILE A 160 0.88 -12.12 -11.37
C ILE A 160 0.34 -10.78 -10.89
N TRP A 161 1.03 -10.14 -9.94
CA TRP A 161 0.62 -8.84 -9.41
C TRP A 161 0.65 -7.74 -10.48
N GLN A 162 1.74 -7.63 -11.24
CA GLN A 162 1.89 -6.63 -12.30
C GLN A 162 0.86 -6.80 -13.42
N ALA A 163 0.51 -8.03 -13.79
CA ALA A 163 -0.54 -8.27 -14.77
C ALA A 163 -1.89 -7.69 -14.32
N GLY A 164 -2.23 -7.85 -13.02
CA GLY A 164 -3.43 -7.23 -12.44
C GLY A 164 -3.39 -5.70 -12.47
N GLU A 165 -2.23 -5.10 -12.17
CA GLU A 165 -2.05 -3.64 -12.20
C GLU A 165 -2.09 -3.07 -13.62
N VAL A 166 -1.50 -3.75 -14.60
CA VAL A 166 -1.54 -3.36 -16.02
C VAL A 166 -2.97 -3.51 -16.57
N PHE A 167 -3.67 -4.58 -16.21
CA PHE A 167 -5.06 -4.77 -16.58
C PHE A 167 -5.94 -3.64 -16.02
N TYR A 168 -5.78 -3.31 -14.73
CA TYR A 168 -6.49 -2.20 -14.12
C TYR A 168 -6.12 -0.85 -14.76
N PHE A 169 -4.85 -0.62 -15.07
CA PHE A 169 -4.40 0.58 -15.76
C PHE A 169 -5.15 0.76 -17.09
N ALA A 170 -5.23 -0.29 -17.93
CA ALA A 170 -5.98 -0.25 -19.17
C ALA A 170 -7.48 0.01 -18.93
N ALA A 171 -8.07 -0.68 -17.95
CA ALA A 171 -9.49 -0.53 -17.61
C ALA A 171 -9.86 0.88 -17.14
N VAL A 172 -8.99 1.57 -16.39
CA VAL A 172 -9.22 2.96 -15.97
C VAL A 172 -9.30 3.89 -17.18
N TRP A 173 -8.39 3.76 -18.14
CA TRP A 173 -8.40 4.61 -19.33
C TRP A 173 -9.60 4.30 -20.24
N TRP A 174 -9.97 3.03 -20.38
CA TRP A 174 -11.18 2.68 -21.10
C TRP A 174 -12.45 3.18 -20.41
N TYR A 175 -12.50 3.14 -19.08
CA TYR A 175 -13.60 3.67 -18.29
C TYR A 175 -13.73 5.19 -18.49
N LEU A 176 -12.63 5.91 -18.36
CA LEU A 176 -12.58 7.37 -18.55
C LEU A 176 -12.91 7.79 -19.99
N GLY A 177 -12.51 6.99 -20.98
CA GLY A 177 -12.84 7.21 -22.38
C GLY A 177 -14.28 6.84 -22.76
N GLY A 178 -15.09 6.34 -21.81
CA GLY A 178 -16.47 5.90 -22.06
C GLY A 178 -16.60 4.57 -22.82
N PHE A 179 -15.48 3.92 -23.15
CA PHE A 179 -15.46 2.67 -23.92
C PHE A 179 -16.03 1.46 -23.16
N LEU A 180 -16.19 1.58 -21.84
CA LEU A 180 -16.77 0.53 -20.99
C LEU A 180 -18.25 0.77 -20.65
N ALA A 181 -18.87 1.82 -21.19
CA ALA A 181 -20.28 2.11 -20.95
C ALA A 181 -21.15 1.00 -21.56
N PRO A 182 -22.02 0.34 -20.79
CA PRO A 182 -22.94 -0.66 -21.33
C PRO A 182 -23.97 -0.01 -22.25
N ALA A 183 -24.35 -0.72 -23.32
CA ALA A 183 -25.29 -0.23 -24.34
C ALA A 183 -26.69 0.17 -23.77
N GLY A 184 -27.07 -0.37 -22.61
CA GLY A 184 -28.32 -0.04 -21.92
C GLY A 184 -28.24 1.06 -20.86
N GLY A 185 -27.08 1.70 -20.67
CA GLY A 185 -26.82 2.61 -19.55
C GLY A 185 -26.56 1.86 -18.23
N GLY A 186 -25.76 2.45 -17.35
CA GLY A 186 -25.39 1.89 -16.03
C GLY A 186 -23.89 1.67 -15.83
N ASP A 187 -23.51 1.13 -14.68
CA ASP A 187 -22.09 0.98 -14.31
C ASP A 187 -21.34 -0.02 -15.18
N ALA A 188 -20.09 0.33 -15.48
CA ALA A 188 -19.17 -0.50 -16.26
C ALA A 188 -18.74 -1.73 -15.45
N ALA A 189 -19.45 -2.85 -15.62
CA ALA A 189 -19.12 -4.12 -14.95
C ALA A 189 -17.65 -4.53 -15.13
N LEU A 190 -17.06 -4.27 -16.30
CA LEU A 190 -15.65 -4.55 -16.55
C LEU A 190 -14.72 -3.71 -15.67
N TYR A 191 -15.09 -2.46 -15.37
CA TYR A 191 -14.32 -1.60 -14.47
C TYR A 191 -14.32 -2.12 -13.03
N TRP A 192 -15.47 -2.62 -12.55
CA TRP A 192 -15.55 -3.27 -11.24
C TRP A 192 -14.70 -4.53 -11.20
N ILE A 193 -14.81 -5.39 -12.22
CA ILE A 193 -14.01 -6.62 -12.33
C ILE A 193 -12.52 -6.28 -12.31
N ALA A 194 -12.08 -5.26 -13.06
CA ALA A 194 -10.69 -4.83 -13.06
C ALA A 194 -10.23 -4.31 -11.71
N THR A 195 -11.06 -3.53 -11.02
CA THR A 195 -10.76 -3.01 -9.67
C THR A 195 -10.64 -4.15 -8.66
N LEU A 196 -11.58 -5.10 -8.65
CA LEU A 196 -11.56 -6.26 -7.76
C LEU A 196 -10.41 -7.22 -8.09
N ALA A 197 -10.10 -7.44 -9.36
CA ALA A 197 -8.97 -8.25 -9.80
C ALA A 197 -7.63 -7.66 -9.34
N ARG A 198 -7.45 -6.33 -9.44
CA ARG A 198 -6.29 -5.62 -8.90
C ARG A 198 -6.16 -5.86 -7.40
N VAL A 199 -7.24 -5.60 -6.64
CA VAL A 199 -7.28 -5.82 -5.19
C VAL A 199 -6.93 -7.27 -4.83
N ALA A 200 -7.46 -8.25 -5.57
CA ALA A 200 -7.15 -9.65 -5.35
C ALA A 200 -5.65 -9.98 -5.63
N CYS A 201 -5.07 -9.41 -6.68
CA CYS A 201 -3.65 -9.56 -7.00
C CYS A 201 -2.73 -8.93 -5.93
N GLU A 202 -3.11 -7.76 -5.42
CA GLU A 202 -2.40 -7.08 -4.33
C GLU A 202 -2.50 -7.89 -3.02
N LEU A 203 -3.69 -8.38 -2.67
CA LEU A 203 -3.92 -9.26 -1.52
C LEU A 203 -3.19 -10.59 -1.64
N TYR A 204 -3.07 -11.16 -2.84
CA TYR A 204 -2.26 -12.33 -3.10
C TYR A 204 -0.79 -12.07 -2.72
N LEU A 205 -0.21 -10.96 -3.17
CA LEU A 205 1.17 -10.62 -2.86
C LEU A 205 1.36 -10.34 -1.35
N VAL A 206 0.40 -9.66 -0.71
CA VAL A 206 0.33 -9.50 0.75
C VAL A 206 0.36 -10.88 1.45
N ALA A 207 -0.51 -11.81 1.06
CA ALA A 207 -0.58 -13.14 1.68
C ALA A 207 0.74 -13.91 1.53
N VAL A 208 1.39 -13.81 0.37
CA VAL A 208 2.70 -14.42 0.11
C VAL A 208 3.80 -13.81 0.98
N VAL A 209 3.82 -12.49 1.17
CA VAL A 209 4.78 -11.80 2.05
C VAL A 209 4.54 -12.15 3.52
N VAL A 210 3.27 -12.17 3.97
CA VAL A 210 2.90 -12.60 5.33
C VAL A 210 3.35 -14.04 5.58
N ARG A 211 3.18 -14.94 4.61
CA ARG A 211 3.67 -16.32 4.69
C ARG A 211 5.17 -16.37 4.92
N ASP A 212 5.95 -15.58 4.19
CA ASP A 212 7.42 -15.55 4.32
C ASP A 212 7.87 -15.03 5.69
N ILE A 213 7.16 -14.02 6.22
CA ILE A 213 7.42 -13.51 7.57
C ILE A 213 7.12 -14.59 8.63
N ARG A 214 5.99 -15.28 8.51
CA ARG A 214 5.58 -16.35 9.45
C ARG A 214 6.41 -17.62 9.31
N ARG A 215 6.89 -17.91 8.10
CA ARG A 215 7.66 -19.12 7.77
C ARG A 215 8.93 -18.71 7.03
N PRO A 216 9.98 -18.24 7.75
CA PRO A 216 11.20 -17.69 7.15
C PRO A 216 11.91 -18.62 6.15
N ARG A 217 11.69 -19.93 6.25
CA ARG A 217 12.16 -20.92 5.27
C ARG A 217 11.66 -20.69 3.84
N HIS A 218 10.59 -19.94 3.64
CA HIS A 218 10.07 -19.60 2.30
C HIS A 218 10.55 -18.23 1.82
N ASP A 219 11.31 -17.48 2.64
CA ASP A 219 11.85 -16.18 2.27
C ASP A 219 13.05 -16.39 1.31
N PRO A 220 12.91 -16.05 0.01
CA PRO A 220 13.93 -16.34 -0.99
C PRO A 220 15.24 -15.61 -0.70
N VAL A 221 15.18 -14.44 -0.05
CA VAL A 221 16.39 -13.65 0.29
C VAL A 221 17.21 -14.36 1.38
N ARG A 222 16.53 -15.07 2.30
CA ARG A 222 17.19 -15.83 3.36
C ARG A 222 17.72 -17.17 2.84
N GLU A 223 16.98 -17.85 1.96
CA GLU A 223 17.44 -19.08 1.28
C GLU A 223 18.76 -18.83 0.52
N THR A 224 18.82 -17.78 -0.31
CA THR A 224 20.02 -17.45 -1.10
C THR A 224 21.22 -17.08 -0.22
N SER A 225 21.00 -16.38 0.89
CA SER A 225 22.08 -16.05 1.83
C SER A 225 22.68 -17.30 2.46
N GLN A 226 21.86 -18.29 2.85
CA GLN A 226 22.35 -19.55 3.42
C GLN A 226 23.17 -20.38 2.42
N LEU A 227 22.71 -20.48 1.17
CA LEU A 227 23.43 -21.18 0.09
C LEU A 227 24.79 -20.55 -0.22
N THR A 228 24.88 -19.22 -0.18
CA THR A 228 26.14 -18.49 -0.43
C THR A 228 27.16 -18.76 0.68
N THR A 229 26.74 -18.72 1.95
CA THR A 229 27.61 -19.03 3.09
C THR A 229 28.13 -20.47 3.06
N MET A 230 27.28 -21.45 2.71
CA MET A 230 27.71 -22.86 2.60
C MET A 230 28.76 -23.06 1.49
N ARG A 231 28.59 -22.43 0.34
CA ARG A 231 29.58 -22.48 -0.76
C ARG A 231 30.91 -21.83 -0.38
N SER A 232 30.88 -20.69 0.31
CA SER A 232 32.09 -20.02 0.78
C SER A 232 32.88 -20.90 1.75
N ASN A 233 32.20 -21.58 2.67
CA ASN A 233 32.86 -22.47 3.63
C ASN A 233 33.42 -23.74 2.97
N ALA A 234 32.77 -24.25 1.91
CA ALA A 234 33.24 -25.44 1.20
C ALA A 234 34.47 -25.18 0.30
N VAL A 235 34.72 -23.92 -0.09
CA VAL A 235 35.89 -23.52 -0.89
C VAL A 235 37.09 -23.11 0.00
N ALA A 236 36.83 -22.85 1.29
CA ALA A 236 37.85 -22.46 2.27
C ALA A 236 38.51 -23.64 3.00
N VAL A 237 38.19 -24.89 2.62
CA VAL A 237 38.74 -26.15 3.15
C VAL A 237 39.48 -26.86 2.03
#